data_AF-A0A916NRP9-F1
#
_entry.id   AF-A0A916NRP9-F1
#
_cell.length_a   1.000
_cell.length_b   1.000
_cell.length_c   1.000
_cell.angle_alpha   90.00
_cell.angle_beta   90.00
_cell.angle_gamma   90.00
#
_symmetry.space_group_name_H-M   'P 1'
#
loop_
_entity.id
_entity.type
_entity.pdbx_description
1 polymer ?
#
loop_
_entity_poly.entity_id
_entity_poly.type
_entity_poly.pdbx_seq_one_letter_code
_entity_poly.pdbx_strand_id
1 'polypeptide(L)'
;MLEEAGPLTGMVDWKVTAGGSSDAKILSQMFSIPSVNLSAGYMNEHTDRETVDYLAAYETSNLIECVLSRLLIKSKQQTNERSESCHTELSMIFK
;
A
#
# COMPACT_ATOMS: atom_id res chain seq x y z
N MET A 1 4.01 1.09 -7.08
CA MET A 1 3.70 0.82 -5.65
C MET A 1 2.21 0.91 -5.32
N LEU A 2 1.43 1.96 -5.65
CA LEU A 2 -0.05 1.86 -5.66
C LEU A 2 -0.63 1.97 -7.07
N GLU A 3 -0.02 2.79 -7.93
CA GLU A 3 -0.39 2.90 -9.35
C GLU A 3 -0.18 1.59 -10.13
N GLU A 4 0.72 0.71 -9.65
CA GLU A 4 0.87 -0.65 -10.18
C GLU A 4 -0.23 -1.62 -9.70
N ALA A 5 -0.90 -1.30 -8.60
CA ALA A 5 -1.97 -2.12 -8.05
C ALA A 5 -3.33 -1.78 -8.66
N GLY A 6 -3.55 -0.53 -9.09
CA GLY A 6 -4.79 -0.10 -9.76
C GLY A 6 -5.20 -0.98 -10.94
N PRO A 7 -4.33 -1.23 -11.93
CA PRO A 7 -4.65 -2.12 -13.05
C PRO A 7 -5.02 -3.56 -12.64
N LEU A 8 -4.56 -4.02 -11.48
CA LEU A 8 -4.83 -5.38 -10.98
C LEU A 8 -6.18 -5.50 -10.29
N THR A 9 -6.75 -4.37 -9.87
CA THR A 9 -8.07 -4.28 -9.25
C THR A 9 -9.13 -3.75 -10.24
N GLY A 10 -8.80 -3.65 -11.53
CA GLY A 10 -9.69 -3.12 -12.57
C GLY A 10 -9.70 -1.59 -12.68
N MET A 11 -8.92 -0.89 -11.87
CA MET A 11 -8.83 0.57 -11.81
C MET A 11 -7.62 1.06 -12.62
N VAL A 12 -7.66 0.83 -13.94
CA VAL A 12 -6.52 1.09 -14.86
C VAL A 12 -6.12 2.56 -14.96
N ASP A 13 -7.02 3.46 -14.59
CA ASP A 13 -6.88 4.91 -14.60
C ASP A 13 -6.55 5.48 -13.21
N TRP A 14 -6.44 4.63 -12.18
CA TRP A 14 -6.09 5.07 -10.84
C TRP A 14 -4.68 5.64 -10.81
N LYS A 15 -4.57 6.87 -10.30
CA LYS A 15 -3.33 7.62 -10.27
C LYS A 15 -3.24 8.50 -9.05
N VAL A 16 -2.01 8.81 -8.64
CA VAL A 16 -1.79 9.82 -7.62
C VAL A 16 -2.19 11.19 -8.17
N THR A 17 -3.00 11.92 -7.41
CA THR A 17 -3.36 13.30 -7.71
C THR A 17 -2.59 14.24 -6.80
N ALA A 18 -2.17 15.39 -7.33
CA ALA A 18 -1.70 16.48 -6.48
C ALA A 18 -2.84 16.91 -5.54
N GLY A 19 -2.58 16.91 -4.24
CA GLY A 19 -3.58 17.20 -3.22
C GLY A 19 -3.07 18.20 -2.17
N GLY A 20 -3.92 18.46 -1.18
CA GLY A 20 -3.59 19.32 -0.03
C GLY A 20 -2.55 18.69 0.93
N SER A 21 -2.22 19.43 1.99
CA SER A 21 -1.37 18.91 3.06
C SER A 21 -2.14 17.87 3.88
N SER A 22 -1.56 16.69 4.07
CA SER A 22 -2.10 15.60 4.90
C SER A 22 -1.06 15.14 5.91
N ASP A 23 -1.47 14.39 6.93
CA ASP A 23 -0.56 13.80 7.92
C ASP A 23 0.48 12.88 7.27
N ALA A 24 0.16 12.25 6.14
CA ALA A 24 1.11 11.46 5.36
C ALA A 24 2.35 12.27 4.94
N LYS A 25 2.18 13.58 4.67
CA LYS A 25 3.30 14.48 4.39
C LYS A 25 4.19 14.67 5.61
N ILE A 26 3.60 14.85 6.79
CA ILE A 26 4.35 14.98 8.05
C ILE A 26 5.10 13.69 8.36
N LEU A 27 4.44 12.53 8.26
CA LEU A 27 5.06 11.22 8.43
C LEU A 27 6.24 11.00 7.49
N SER A 28 6.06 11.34 6.21
CA SER A 28 7.12 11.20 5.22
C SER A 28 8.27 12.18 5.43
N GLN A 29 8.01 13.44 5.75
CA GLN A 29 9.03 14.49 5.80
C GLN A 29 9.76 14.59 7.14
N MET A 30 9.04 14.45 8.27
CA MET A 30 9.62 14.60 9.60
C MET A 30 10.16 13.29 10.16
N PHE A 31 9.53 12.17 9.83
CA PHE A 31 9.83 10.87 10.43
C PHE A 31 10.46 9.87 9.44
N SER A 32 10.62 10.25 8.17
CA SER A 32 11.13 9.38 7.11
C SER A 32 10.36 8.06 6.96
N ILE A 33 9.07 8.06 7.31
CA ILE A 33 8.18 6.90 7.18
C ILE A 33 7.51 6.97 5.81
N PRO A 34 7.75 6.01 4.90
CA PRO A 34 7.07 5.97 3.60
C PRO A 34 5.56 5.92 3.81
N SER A 35 4.87 7.01 3.43
CA SER A 35 3.46 7.21 3.71
C SER A 35 2.77 7.82 2.49
N VAL A 36 1.56 7.35 2.19
CA VAL A 36 0.70 7.90 1.13
C VAL A 36 -0.69 8.18 1.70
N ASN A 37 -1.30 9.27 1.24
CA ASN A 37 -2.68 9.59 1.57
C ASN A 37 -3.62 8.92 0.55
N LEU A 38 -4.67 8.26 1.03
CA LEU A 38 -5.71 7.67 0.19
C LEU A 38 -7.04 8.35 0.47
N SER A 39 -7.73 8.76 -0.59
CA SER A 39 -9.06 9.36 -0.50
C SER A 39 -10.10 8.40 -1.06
N ALA A 40 -11.31 8.47 -0.50
CA ALA A 40 -12.46 7.65 -0.88
C ALA A 40 -13.51 8.42 -1.70
N GLY A 41 -13.15 9.60 -2.25
CA GLY A 41 -14.06 10.38 -3.10
C GLY A 41 -15.10 11.19 -2.31
N TYR A 42 -14.68 11.86 -1.25
CA TYR A 42 -15.56 12.75 -0.48
C TYR A 42 -15.96 14.00 -1.29
N MET A 43 -17.21 14.44 -1.11
CA MET A 43 -17.74 15.71 -1.59
C MET A 43 -18.24 16.55 -0.41
N ASN A 44 -17.99 17.87 -0.47
CA ASN A 44 -18.30 18.82 0.61
C ASN A 44 -17.68 18.45 1.97
N GLU A 45 -16.42 18.00 1.94
CA GLU A 45 -15.65 17.61 3.13
C GLU A 45 -15.68 18.71 4.20
N HIS A 46 -15.89 18.33 5.46
CA HIS A 46 -16.01 19.23 6.62
C HIS A 46 -17.24 20.14 6.61
N THR A 47 -18.36 19.67 6.05
CA THR A 47 -19.65 20.37 6.11
C THR A 47 -20.79 19.43 6.49
N ASP A 48 -21.95 19.98 6.88
CA ASP A 48 -23.16 19.19 7.16
C ASP A 48 -23.75 18.49 5.92
N ARG A 49 -23.19 18.73 4.72
CA ARG A 49 -23.59 18.11 3.44
C ARG A 49 -22.52 17.17 2.89
N GLU A 50 -21.62 16.71 3.75
CA GLU A 50 -20.60 15.74 3.39
C GLU A 50 -21.26 14.47 2.83
N THR A 51 -20.75 14.02 1.69
CA THR A 51 -21.16 12.77 1.06
C THR A 51 -19.93 12.02 0.59
N VAL A 52 -20.03 10.70 0.53
CA VAL A 52 -18.96 9.82 0.05
C VAL A 52 -19.47 9.07 -1.17
N ASP A 53 -18.66 9.00 -2.22
CA ASP A 53 -18.89 8.09 -3.33
C ASP A 53 -18.61 6.65 -2.86
N TYR A 54 -19.68 5.89 -2.63
CA TYR A 54 -19.56 4.52 -2.11
C TYR A 54 -18.77 3.60 -3.06
N LEU A 55 -18.82 3.84 -4.37
CA LEU A 55 -18.09 3.05 -5.35
C LEU A 55 -16.60 3.35 -5.26
N ALA A 56 -16.23 4.64 -5.23
CA ALA A 56 -14.83 5.05 -5.07
C ALA A 56 -14.24 4.55 -3.74
N ALA A 57 -15.03 4.55 -2.66
CA ALA A 57 -14.65 3.99 -1.37
C ALA A 57 -14.38 2.47 -1.45
N TYR A 58 -15.29 1.73 -2.10
CA TYR A 58 -15.14 0.29 -2.31
C TYR A 58 -13.90 -0.05 -3.15
N GLU A 59 -13.71 0.64 -4.27
CA GLU A 59 -12.53 0.47 -5.14
C GLU A 59 -11.23 0.76 -4.40
N THR A 60 -11.20 1.81 -3.58
CA THR A 60 -10.05 2.14 -2.72
C THR A 60 -9.76 1.01 -1.71
N SER A 61 -10.80 0.37 -1.16
CA SER A 61 -10.62 -0.78 -0.25
C SER A 61 -9.98 -1.99 -0.95
N ASN A 62 -10.42 -2.29 -2.18
CA ASN A 62 -9.83 -3.36 -3.00
C ASN A 62 -8.36 -3.07 -3.33
N LEU A 63 -8.02 -1.81 -3.60
CA LEU A 63 -6.63 -1.40 -3.84
C LEU A 63 -5.75 -1.67 -2.62
N ILE A 64 -6.22 -1.32 -1.42
CA ILE A 64 -5.51 -1.56 -0.15
C ILE A 64 -5.31 -3.07 0.06
N GLU A 65 -6.35 -3.87 -0.09
CA GLU A 65 -6.28 -5.32 0.05
C GLU A 65 -5.26 -5.94 -0.92
N CYS A 66 -5.28 -5.52 -2.19
CA CYS A 66 -4.35 -6.00 -3.21
C CYS A 66 -2.89 -5.70 -2.82
N VAL A 67 -2.60 -4.46 -2.39
CA VAL A 67 -1.26 -4.04 -1.99
C VAL A 67 -0.78 -4.82 -0.77
N LEU A 68 -1.60 -4.90 0.29
CA LEU A 68 -1.24 -5.62 1.52
C LEU A 68 -1.01 -7.10 1.24
N SER A 69 -1.88 -7.74 0.46
CA SER A 69 -1.73 -9.15 0.07
C SER A 69 -0.40 -9.39 -0.66
N ARG A 70 -0.03 -8.50 -1.59
CA ARG A 70 1.25 -8.59 -2.30
C ARG A 70 2.45 -8.39 -1.39
N LEU A 71 2.38 -7.44 -0.46
CA LEU A 71 3.46 -7.23 0.52
C LEU A 71 3.63 -8.45 1.43
N LEU A 72 2.53 -9.07 1.86
CA LEU A 72 2.55 -10.29 2.67
C LEU A 72 3.10 -11.50 1.91
N ILE A 73 2.83 -11.62 0.60
CA ILE A 73 3.40 -12.70 -0.22
C ILE A 73 4.91 -12.49 -0.39
N LYS A 74 5.35 -11.26 -0.72
CA LYS A 74 6.77 -10.94 -0.88
C LYS A 74 7.58 -11.18 0.40
N SER A 75 7.02 -10.83 1.56
CA SER A 75 7.70 -11.05 2.84
C SER A 75 7.91 -12.55 3.11
N LYS A 76 6.89 -13.39 2.87
CA LYS A 76 7.01 -14.85 3.00
C LYS A 76 8.11 -15.44 2.10
N GLN A 77 8.19 -14.99 0.85
CA GLN A 77 9.22 -15.45 -0.09
C GLN A 77 10.64 -15.11 0.41
N GLN A 78 10.86 -13.87 0.85
CA GLN A 78 12.16 -13.44 1.38
C GLN A 78 12.55 -14.17 2.68
N THR A 79 11.58 -14.52 3.53
CA THR A 79 11.83 -15.30 4.74
C THR A 79 12.26 -16.73 4.39
N ASN A 80 11.59 -17.37 3.42
CA ASN A 80 11.96 -18.71 2.96
C ASN A 80 13.37 -18.73 2.36
N GLU A 81 13.70 -17.79 1.47
CA GLU A 81 15.03 -17.70 0.85
C GLU A 81 16.15 -17.49 1.88
N ARG A 82 15.92 -16.65 2.91
CA ARG A 82 16.89 -16.47 4.01
C ARG A 82 17.07 -17.74 4.83
N SER A 83 15.99 -18.48 5.10
CA SER A 83 16.06 -19.73 5.84
C SER A 83 16.83 -20.82 5.09
N GLU A 84 16.64 -20.92 3.77
CA GLU A 84 17.36 -21.86 2.90
C GLU A 84 18.85 -21.51 2.77
N SER A 85 19.17 -20.20 2.65
CA SER A 85 20.56 -19.72 2.65
C SER A 85 21.28 -20.03 3.96
N CYS A 86 20.62 -19.77 5.10
CA CYS A 86 21.16 -20.06 6.44
C CYS A 86 21.40 -21.57 6.65
N HIS A 87 20.45 -22.40 6.22
CA HIS A 87 20.59 -23.86 6.28
C HIS A 87 21.76 -24.36 5.41
N THR A 88 21.94 -23.77 4.22
CA THR A 88 23.05 -24.09 3.32
C THR A 88 24.40 -23.74 3.95
N GLU A 89 24.55 -22.55 4.53
CA GLU A 89 25.77 -22.14 5.23
C GLU A 89 26.10 -23.04 6.42
N LEU A 90 25.12 -23.35 7.28
CA LEU A 90 25.32 -24.26 8.41
C LEU A 90 25.80 -25.64 7.96
N SER A 91 25.24 -26.16 6.87
CA SER A 91 25.65 -27.45 6.30
C SER A 91 27.07 -27.46 5.73
N MET A 92 27.64 -26.29 5.39
CA MET A 92 29.03 -26.16 4.95
C MET A 92 30.02 -26.08 6.11
N ILE A 93 29.60 -25.54 7.26
CA ILE A 93 30.43 -25.38 8.47
C ILE A 93 30.61 -26.72 9.21
N PHE A 94 29.58 -27.57 9.23
CA PHE A 94 29.58 -28.85 9.95
C PHE A 94 29.89 -30.09 9.08
N LYS A 95 30.65 -29.91 7.99
CA LYS A 95 31.31 -31.02 7.26
C LYS A 95 32.65 -31.35 7.88
#